data_AF-V9WAG3-F1
#
_entry.id   AF-V9WAG3-F1
#
_cell.length_a   1.000
_cell.length_b   1.000
_cell.length_c   1.000
_cell.angle_alpha   90.00
_cell.angle_beta   90.00
_cell.angle_gamma   90.00
#
_symmetry.space_group_name_H-M   'P 1'
#
loop_
_entity.id
_entity.type
_entity.pdbx_description
1 polymer ?
#
loop_
_entity_poly.entity_id
_entity_poly.type
_entity_poly.pdbx_seq_one_letter_code
_entity_poly.pdbx_strand_id
1 'polypeptide(L)'
;MNSMSKRSWTSQELDRLIVLSKDCPPAVIAKELERPVTSVRKKMREIGVTYVKGDEWKRKQIQMLISSDQAPVSPSTTKIGKKEETYPESAVLDEFWTTLLRMARVAKKRGKRVDVLSFIDTYRKIRTGG
;
A
#
# COMPACT_ATOMS: atom_id res chain seq x y z
N MET A 1 -21.55 -2.97 21.33
CA MET A 1 -21.89 -2.99 19.88
C MET A 1 -22.38 -1.61 19.52
N ASN A 2 -21.58 -0.78 18.83
CA ASN A 2 -21.97 0.59 18.51
C ASN A 2 -23.08 0.59 17.46
N SER A 3 -24.28 1.01 17.86
CA SER A 3 -25.39 1.33 16.98
C SER A 3 -24.96 2.50 16.08
N MET A 4 -24.54 2.21 14.84
CA MET A 4 -24.35 3.24 13.83
C MET A 4 -25.72 3.88 13.56
N SER A 5 -25.92 5.07 14.12
CA SER A 5 -27.04 5.93 13.78
C SER A 5 -27.13 6.01 12.25
N LYS A 6 -28.35 5.85 11.71
CA LYS A 6 -28.63 5.89 10.27
C LYS A 6 -28.39 7.32 9.77
N ARG A 7 -27.13 7.70 9.58
CA ARG A 7 -26.77 9.00 9.02
C ARG A 7 -27.40 9.09 7.64
N SER A 8 -28.25 10.08 7.41
CA SER A 8 -28.87 10.32 6.10
C SER A 8 -27.81 10.71 5.07
N TRP A 9 -28.04 10.40 3.80
CA TRP A 9 -27.18 10.82 2.69
C TRP A 9 -27.41 12.30 2.40
N THR A 10 -26.34 13.10 2.34
CA THR A 10 -26.42 14.49 1.91
C THR A 10 -26.32 14.59 0.38
N SER A 11 -26.81 15.69 -0.19
CA SER A 11 -26.69 15.92 -1.64
C SER A 11 -25.23 15.94 -2.11
N GLN A 12 -24.32 16.52 -1.32
CA GLN A 12 -22.88 16.53 -1.63
C GLN A 12 -22.28 15.12 -1.67
N GLU A 13 -22.66 14.24 -0.73
CA GLU A 13 -22.21 12.85 -0.73
C GLU A 13 -22.75 12.09 -1.93
N LEU A 14 -23.98 12.38 -2.37
CA LEU A 14 -24.56 11.78 -3.57
C LEU A 14 -23.82 12.22 -4.83
N ASP A 15 -23.54 13.51 -4.98
CA ASP A 15 -22.78 14.04 -6.12
C ASP A 15 -21.38 13.41 -6.19
N ARG A 16 -20.68 13.35 -5.04
CA ARG A 16 -19.38 12.68 -4.95
C ARG A 16 -19.48 11.18 -5.27
N LEU A 17 -20.51 10.49 -4.79
CA LEU A 17 -20.71 9.07 -5.08
C LEU A 17 -20.92 8.83 -6.57
N ILE A 18 -21.69 9.68 -7.27
CA ILE A 18 -21.91 9.59 -8.71
C ILE A 18 -20.58 9.80 -9.46
N VAL A 19 -19.81 10.83 -9.10
CA VAL A 19 -18.51 11.09 -9.73
C VAL A 19 -17.56 9.91 -9.54
N LEU A 20 -17.39 9.46 -8.29
CA LEU A 20 -16.43 8.39 -7.97
C LEU A 20 -16.83 7.03 -8.53
N SER A 21 -18.13 6.77 -8.72
CA SER A 21 -18.63 5.48 -9.23
C SER A 21 -18.07 5.12 -10.61
N LYS A 22 -17.73 6.14 -11.42
CA LYS A 22 -17.21 5.99 -12.78
C LYS A 22 -15.82 5.37 -12.82
N ASP A 23 -15.01 5.63 -11.78
CA ASP A 23 -13.59 5.29 -11.75
C ASP A 23 -13.22 4.34 -10.63
N CYS A 24 -13.97 4.33 -9.53
CA CYS A 24 -13.60 3.66 -8.29
C CYS A 24 -14.57 2.54 -7.90
N PRO A 25 -14.08 1.45 -7.29
CA PRO A 25 -14.94 0.42 -6.72
C PRO A 25 -15.55 0.87 -5.38
N PRO A 26 -16.67 0.27 -4.93
CA PRO A 26 -17.37 0.68 -3.72
C PRO A 26 -16.52 0.68 -2.45
N ALA A 27 -15.50 -0.18 -2.38
CA ALA A 27 -14.59 -0.24 -1.24
C ALA A 27 -13.70 1.01 -1.10
N VAL A 28 -13.33 1.64 -2.23
CA VAL A 28 -12.55 2.88 -2.24
C VAL A 28 -13.48 4.05 -1.95
N ILE A 29 -14.66 4.09 -2.57
CA ILE A 29 -15.69 5.12 -2.34
C ILE A 29 -16.09 5.17 -0.86
N ALA A 30 -16.22 4.00 -0.22
CA ALA A 30 -16.52 3.88 1.20
C ALA A 30 -15.49 4.57 2.10
N LYS A 31 -14.19 4.48 1.74
CA LYS A 31 -13.13 5.17 2.48
C LYS A 31 -13.19 6.68 2.27
N GLU A 32 -13.39 7.10 1.02
CA GLU A 32 -13.47 8.52 0.65
C GLU A 32 -14.67 9.24 1.31
N LEU A 33 -15.81 8.55 1.43
CA LEU A 33 -17.03 9.11 2.04
C LEU A 33 -17.17 8.78 3.52
N GLU A 34 -16.17 8.11 4.12
CA GLU A 34 -16.20 7.64 5.51
C GLU A 34 -17.48 6.83 5.86
N ARG A 35 -17.96 6.05 4.90
CA ARG A 35 -19.24 5.32 4.98
C ARG A 35 -19.01 3.82 4.85
N PRO A 36 -19.83 2.97 5.50
CA PRO A 36 -19.71 1.53 5.33
C PRO A 36 -19.94 1.10 3.88
N VAL A 37 -19.14 0.15 3.39
CA VAL A 37 -19.24 -0.39 2.01
C VAL A 37 -20.65 -0.90 1.70
N THR A 38 -21.31 -1.50 2.68
CA THR A 38 -22.69 -1.99 2.56
C THR A 38 -23.68 -0.86 2.29
N SER A 39 -23.53 0.28 2.98
CA SER A 39 -24.34 1.49 2.79
C SER A 39 -24.12 2.09 1.41
N VAL A 40 -22.87 2.20 0.97
CA VAL A 40 -22.51 2.68 -0.37
C VAL A 40 -23.14 1.81 -1.46
N ARG A 41 -22.96 0.48 -1.37
CA ARG A 41 -23.56 -0.47 -2.33
C ARG A 41 -25.08 -0.40 -2.36
N LYS A 42 -25.71 -0.28 -1.19
CA LYS A 42 -27.17 -0.11 -1.10
C LYS A 42 -27.57 1.18 -1.81
N LYS A 43 -26.90 2.30 -1.51
CA LYS A 43 -27.25 3.59 -2.08
C LYS A 43 -27.06 3.63 -3.59
N MET A 44 -25.94 3.09 -4.11
CA MET A 44 -25.68 2.96 -5.54
C MET A 44 -26.80 2.19 -6.25
N ARG A 45 -27.30 1.12 -5.63
CA ARG A 45 -28.40 0.33 -6.17
C ARG A 45 -29.72 1.12 -6.17
N GLU A 46 -30.00 1.87 -5.11
CA GLU A 46 -31.19 2.73 -5.01
C GLU A 46 -31.23 3.80 -6.10
N ILE A 47 -30.08 4.41 -6.43
CA ILE A 47 -29.99 5.47 -7.45
C ILE A 47 -29.65 4.94 -8.85
N GLY A 48 -29.55 3.62 -9.04
CA GLY A 48 -29.29 3.01 -10.35
C GLY A 48 -27.89 3.23 -10.91
N VAL A 49 -26.89 3.52 -10.07
CA VAL A 49 -25.52 3.79 -10.50
C VAL A 49 -24.68 2.52 -10.51
N THR A 50 -24.09 2.21 -11.66
CA THR A 50 -23.10 1.13 -11.82
C THR A 50 -21.72 1.58 -11.34
N TYR A 51 -20.84 0.63 -11.02
CA TYR A 51 -19.49 0.92 -10.55
C TYR A 51 -18.44 -0.01 -11.15
N VAL A 52 -17.20 0.47 -11.17
CA VAL A 52 -16.04 -0.29 -11.64
C VAL A 52 -15.79 -1.49 -10.74
N LYS A 53 -15.50 -2.66 -11.32
CA LYS A 53 -15.16 -3.86 -10.54
C LYS A 53 -13.79 -3.70 -9.90
N GLY A 54 -13.60 -4.33 -8.74
CA GLY A 54 -12.34 -4.24 -7.99
C GLY A 54 -11.11 -4.71 -8.78
N ASP A 55 -11.26 -5.75 -9.60
CA ASP A 55 -10.15 -6.29 -10.40
C ASP A 55 -9.78 -5.38 -11.58
N GLU A 56 -10.78 -4.80 -12.24
CA GLU A 56 -10.58 -3.81 -13.30
C GLU A 56 -9.88 -2.56 -12.76
N TRP A 57 -10.29 -2.10 -11.58
CA TRP A 57 -9.64 -0.99 -10.90
C TRP A 57 -8.17 -1.30 -10.56
N LYS A 58 -7.89 -2.47 -9.98
CA LYS A 58 -6.50 -2.89 -9.67
C LYS A 58 -5.63 -2.95 -10.93
N ARG A 59 -6.16 -3.49 -12.03
CA ARG A 59 -5.45 -3.52 -13.33
C ARG A 59 -5.13 -2.12 -13.82
N LYS A 60 -6.09 -1.19 -13.76
CA LYS A 60 -5.86 0.23 -14.09
C LYS A 60 -4.77 0.85 -13.21
N GLN A 61 -4.78 0.59 -11.90
CA GLN A 61 -3.73 1.11 -10.99
C GLN A 61 -2.35 0.59 -11.35
N ILE A 62 -2.21 -0.71 -11.62
CA ILE A 62 -0.93 -1.31 -12.05
C ILE A 62 -0.48 -0.70 -13.38
N GLN A 63 -1.39 -0.53 -14.34
CA GLN A 63 -1.08 0.07 -15.62
C GLN A 63 -0.61 1.53 -15.48
N MET A 64 -1.26 2.34 -14.64
CA MET A 64 -0.82 3.72 -14.37
C MET A 64 0.59 3.75 -13.77
N LEU A 65 0.90 2.85 -12.83
CA LEU A 65 2.25 2.76 -12.25
C LEU A 65 3.31 2.44 -13.30
N ILE A 66 3.04 1.46 -14.18
CA ILE A 66 3.95 1.09 -15.28
C ILE A 66 4.14 2.26 -16.25
N SER A 67 3.07 2.96 -16.61
CA SER A 67 3.14 4.11 -17.51
C SER A 67 3.84 5.32 -16.89
N SER A 68 3.77 5.51 -15.56
CA SER A 68 4.51 6.56 -14.87
C SER A 68 6.02 6.29 -14.77
N ASP A 69 6.43 5.02 -14.89
CA ASP A 69 7.82 4.57 -14.77
C ASP A 69 8.60 4.62 -16.10
N GLN A 70 7.96 5.03 -17.21
CA GLN A 70 8.63 5.22 -18.52
C GLN A 70 9.15 6.63 -18.78
N ALA A 71 9.05 7.55 -17.83
CA ALA A 71 9.92 8.73 -17.83
C ALA A 71 11.29 8.32 -17.28
N PRO A 72 12.43 8.73 -17.88
CA PRO A 72 13.75 8.49 -17.30
C PRO A 72 13.93 9.42 -16.09
N VAL A 73 13.27 9.09 -14.98
CA VAL A 73 13.52 9.71 -13.70
C VAL A 73 14.46 8.80 -12.94
N SER A 74 15.70 9.28 -12.84
CA SER A 74 16.67 8.92 -11.80
C SER A 74 15.97 8.54 -10.50
N PRO A 75 16.47 7.56 -9.74
CA PRO A 75 15.81 7.00 -8.56
C PRO A 75 15.52 8.11 -7.54
N SER A 76 14.30 8.62 -7.61
CA SER A 76 13.82 9.73 -6.79
C SER A 76 12.71 9.17 -5.91
N THR A 77 13.16 8.60 -4.79
CA THR A 77 12.43 8.59 -3.52
C THR A 77 11.53 9.81 -3.39
N THR A 78 10.22 9.65 -3.59
CA THR A 78 9.26 10.71 -3.35
C THR A 78 8.89 10.70 -1.87
N LYS A 79 9.52 11.64 -1.17
CA LYS A 79 9.18 12.14 0.15
C LYS A 79 7.70 12.54 0.21
N ILE A 80 6.92 11.91 1.07
CA ILE A 80 5.75 12.55 1.70
C ILE A 80 6.28 13.22 2.96
N GLY A 81 6.27 14.55 2.97
CA GLY A 81 6.84 15.36 4.02
C GLY A 81 6.17 15.12 5.39
N LYS A 82 6.95 14.56 6.32
CA LYS A 82 6.87 14.85 7.75
C LYS A 82 8.29 14.82 8.31
N LYS A 83 8.79 16.03 8.59
CA LYS A 83 9.99 16.41 9.38
C LYS A 83 11.26 15.58 9.18
N GLU A 84 12.31 16.28 8.75
CA GLU A 84 13.70 15.92 9.00
C GLU A 84 13.91 15.62 10.49
N GLU A 85 13.79 14.36 10.87
CA GLU A 85 14.69 13.78 11.84
C GLU A 85 15.61 12.85 11.04
N THR A 86 16.87 13.26 10.92
CA THR A 86 17.95 12.41 10.44
C THR A 86 18.08 11.24 11.42
N TYR A 87 17.25 10.21 11.25
CA TYR A 87 17.32 8.98 12.01
C TYR A 87 18.51 8.15 11.51
N PRO A 88 19.34 7.58 12.39
CA PRO A 88 20.47 6.71 12.03
C PRO A 88 20.05 5.34 11.44
N GLU A 89 18.76 5.14 11.15
CA GLU A 89 18.18 3.87 10.70
C GLU A 89 18.62 3.48 9.28
N SER A 90 18.97 4.45 8.42
CA SER A 90 19.49 4.13 7.07
C SER A 90 20.87 3.46 7.14
N ALA A 91 21.74 3.91 8.03
CA ALA A 91 23.05 3.28 8.24
C ALA A 91 22.91 1.83 8.74
N VAL A 92 21.92 1.59 9.60
CA VAL A 92 21.62 0.26 10.13
C VAL A 92 21.12 -0.69 9.03
N LEU A 93 20.26 -0.19 8.13
CA LEU A 93 19.76 -0.96 7.00
C LEU A 93 20.86 -1.23 5.96
N ASP A 94 21.75 -0.26 5.72
CA ASP A 94 22.88 -0.43 4.81
C ASP A 94 23.88 -1.47 5.32
N GLU A 95 24.19 -1.47 6.62
CA GLU A 95 25.00 -2.52 7.25
C GLU A 95 24.35 -3.90 7.16
N PHE A 96 23.03 -3.98 7.32
CA PHE A 96 22.29 -5.23 7.20
C PHE A 96 22.37 -5.80 5.77
N TRP A 97 22.05 -4.99 4.75
CA TRP A 97 22.06 -5.44 3.35
C TRP A 97 23.47 -5.79 2.86
N THR A 98 24.48 -5.01 3.23
CA THR A 98 25.87 -5.31 2.88
C THR A 98 26.36 -6.61 3.53
N THR A 99 25.98 -6.87 4.78
CA THR A 99 26.30 -8.13 5.48
C THR A 99 25.61 -9.32 4.82
N LEU A 100 24.32 -9.20 4.51
CA LEU A 100 23.56 -10.24 3.81
C LEU A 100 24.20 -10.57 2.45
N LEU A 101 24.54 -9.55 1.66
CA LEU A 101 25.18 -9.73 0.35
C LEU A 101 26.56 -10.40 0.48
N ARG A 102 27.34 -10.07 1.51
CA ARG A 102 28.64 -10.69 1.78
C ARG A 102 28.49 -12.17 2.14
N MET A 103 27.52 -12.52 2.97
CA MET A 103 27.24 -13.91 3.33
C MET A 103 26.68 -14.72 2.16
N ALA A 104 25.79 -14.12 1.35
CA ALA A 104 25.28 -14.75 0.14
C ALA A 104 26.41 -15.10 -0.85
N ARG A 105 27.40 -14.21 -1.01
CA ARG A 105 28.59 -14.49 -1.83
C ARG A 105 29.44 -15.64 -1.27
N VAL A 106 29.66 -15.68 0.04
CA VAL A 106 30.43 -16.75 0.70
C VAL A 106 29.71 -18.09 0.61
N ALA A 107 28.39 -18.12 0.83
CA ALA A 107 27.58 -19.32 0.73
C ALA A 107 27.57 -19.86 -0.70
N LYS A 108 27.39 -18.97 -1.70
CA LYS A 108 27.49 -19.32 -3.12
C LYS A 108 28.84 -19.96 -3.47
N LYS A 109 29.95 -19.40 -2.95
CA LYS A 109 31.30 -19.98 -3.13
C LYS A 109 31.44 -21.38 -2.49
N ARG A 110 30.65 -21.68 -1.46
CA ARG A 110 30.62 -22.97 -0.76
C ARG A 110 29.50 -23.91 -1.25
N GLY A 111 28.81 -23.57 -2.35
CA GLY A 111 27.69 -24.36 -2.87
C GLY A 111 26.44 -24.39 -1.99
N LYS A 112 26.34 -23.49 -1.00
CA LYS A 112 25.22 -23.39 -0.06
C LYS A 112 24.32 -22.20 -0.41
N ARG A 113 23.05 -22.29 -0.04
CA ARG A 113 22.09 -21.18 -0.14
C ARG A 113 21.93 -20.51 1.22
N VAL A 114 21.82 -19.18 1.23
CA VAL A 114 21.44 -18.42 2.44
C VAL A 114 19.94 -18.27 2.43
N ASP A 115 19.28 -18.79 3.46
CA ASP A 115 17.87 -18.48 3.71
C ASP A 115 17.77 -17.12 4.39
N VAL A 116 17.08 -16.19 3.72
CA VAL A 116 16.94 -14.81 4.16
C VAL A 116 16.15 -14.72 5.47
N LEU A 117 15.15 -15.60 5.66
CA LEU A 117 14.33 -15.58 6.87
C LEU A 117 15.14 -16.05 8.10
N SER A 118 15.85 -17.18 7.97
CA SER A 118 16.77 -17.67 9.01
C SER A 118 17.87 -16.65 9.34
N PHE A 119 18.35 -15.91 8.33
CA PHE A 119 19.34 -14.85 8.53
C PHE A 119 18.77 -13.65 9.29
N ILE A 120 17.59 -13.15 8.91
CA ILE A 120 16.93 -12.04 9.63
C ILE A 120 16.74 -12.41 11.10
N ASP A 121 16.31 -13.63 11.38
CA ASP A 121 16.07 -14.11 12.74
C ASP A 121 17.37 -14.21 13.55
N THR A 122 18.44 -14.74 12.93
CA THR A 122 19.78 -14.80 13.53
C THR A 122 20.37 -13.40 13.76
N TYR A 123 20.22 -12.50 12.78
CA TYR A 123 20.71 -11.13 12.84
C TYR A 123 20.00 -10.34 13.93
N ARG A 124 18.68 -10.51 14.06
CA ARG A 124 17.88 -9.95 15.16
C ARG A 124 18.36 -10.51 16.51
N LYS A 125 18.55 -11.82 16.62
CA LYS A 125 19.02 -12.46 17.86
C LYS A 125 20.39 -11.95 18.33
N ILE A 126 21.32 -11.70 17.40
CA ILE A 126 22.65 -11.17 17.72
C ILE A 126 22.59 -9.68 18.09
N ARG A 127 21.76 -8.89 17.40
CA ARG A 127 21.74 -7.43 17.55
C ARG A 127 20.88 -6.93 18.71
N THR A 128 19.79 -7.62 19.04
CA THR A 128 18.89 -7.18 20.13
C THR A 128 19.28 -7.70 21.51
N GLY A 129 20.29 -8.57 21.60
CA GLY A 129 20.64 -9.26 22.86
C GLY A 129 19.57 -10.27 23.25
N GLY A 130 19.96 -11.54 23.41
CA GLY A 130 19.12 -12.54 24.05
C GLY A 130 19.12 -12.38 25.56
#